data_AF-A0A4Y8IV57-F1
#
_entry.id   AF-A0A4Y8IV57-F1
#
_cell.length_a   1.000
_cell.length_b   1.000
_cell.length_c   1.000
_cell.angle_alpha   90.00
_cell.angle_beta   90.00
_cell.angle_gamma   90.00
#
_symmetry.space_group_name_H-M   'P 1'
#
loop_
_entity.id
_entity.type
_entity.pdbx_description
1 polymer ?
#
loop_
_entity_poly.entity_id
_entity_poly.type
_entity_poly.pdbx_seq_one_letter_code
_entity_poly.pdbx_strand_id
1 'polypeptide(L)'
;MKYVVYYELIIIFFLLIIVYRLIKDTKNKHQEINSLKKRLENTSSKPLSATQFLKAQRKNFRIKVYNVPIELTITKCDNPKLQKLIGKKINGDIEDISLSGLKFISEFSLPIKVKFETDIMFFLKNEQFKITALLVRKEEHIKEKLISYGIQFEKMSYKQEKQLAVSLHKVETERK
;
A
#
# COMPACT_ATOMS: atom_id res chain seq x y z
N MET A 1 -3.55 -52.14 42.28
CA MET A 1 -3.55 -50.66 42.47
C MET A 1 -2.18 -50.03 42.35
N LYS A 2 -1.13 -50.48 43.07
CA LYS A 2 0.21 -49.88 42.99
C LYS A 2 0.78 -49.77 41.56
N TYR A 3 0.61 -50.80 40.73
CA TYR A 3 1.07 -50.81 39.34
C TYR A 3 0.39 -49.78 38.43
N VAL A 4 -0.87 -49.42 38.71
CA VAL A 4 -1.61 -48.41 37.94
C VAL A 4 -1.03 -47.02 38.23
N VAL A 5 -0.71 -46.75 39.50
CA VAL A 5 -0.07 -45.49 39.92
C VAL A 5 1.33 -45.33 39.29
N TYR A 6 2.11 -46.41 39.20
CA TYR A 6 3.42 -46.35 38.52
C TYR A 6 3.29 -46.03 37.02
N TYR A 7 2.27 -46.56 36.34
CA TYR A 7 2.05 -46.30 34.92
C TYR A 7 1.65 -44.84 34.65
N GLU A 8 0.80 -44.26 35.49
CA GLU A 8 0.42 -42.85 35.40
C GLU A 8 1.63 -41.91 35.58
N LEU A 9 2.51 -42.21 36.53
CA LEU A 9 3.73 -41.42 36.76
C LEU A 9 4.68 -41.46 35.55
N ILE A 10 4.79 -42.61 34.87
CA ILE A 10 5.61 -42.74 33.66
C ILE A 10 5.03 -41.90 32.51
N ILE A 11 3.70 -41.90 32.32
CA ILE A 11 3.05 -41.08 31.30
C ILE A 11 3.26 -39.58 31.55
N ILE A 12 3.08 -39.13 32.80
CA ILE A 12 3.30 -37.74 33.19
C ILE A 12 4.76 -37.33 32.92
N PHE A 13 5.71 -38.19 33.25
CA PHE A 13 7.12 -37.96 32.99
C PHE A 13 7.43 -37.81 31.49
N PHE A 14 6.85 -38.66 30.64
CA PHE A 14 6.98 -38.54 29.19
C PHE A 14 6.35 -37.25 28.64
N LEU A 15 5.18 -36.86 29.14
CA LEU A 15 4.53 -35.60 28.75
C LEU A 15 5.40 -34.39 29.10
N LEU A 16 6.02 -34.38 30.29
CA LEU A 16 6.93 -33.31 30.70
C LEU A 16 8.15 -33.22 29.77
N ILE A 17 8.72 -34.35 29.33
CA ILE A 17 9.83 -34.38 28.37
C ILE A 17 9.41 -33.77 27.02
N ILE A 18 8.22 -34.11 26.53
CA ILE A 18 7.70 -33.57 25.26
C ILE A 18 7.51 -32.05 25.36
N VAL A 19 6.85 -31.58 26.42
CA VAL A 19 6.63 -30.14 26.66
C VAL A 19 7.98 -29.40 26.76
N TYR A 20 8.95 -29.96 27.48
CA TYR A 20 10.29 -29.38 27.59
C TYR A 20 10.98 -29.24 26.23
N ARG A 21 10.89 -30.26 25.36
CA ARG A 21 11.45 -30.20 23.99
C ARG A 21 10.76 -29.12 23.14
N LEU A 22 9.43 -29.03 23.20
CA LEU A 22 8.67 -27.99 22.47
C LEU A 22 9.05 -26.57 22.91
N ILE A 23 9.23 -26.34 24.22
CA ILE A 23 9.67 -25.04 24.74
C ILE A 23 11.11 -24.72 24.31
N LYS A 24 11.99 -25.72 24.29
CA LYS A 24 13.38 -25.53 23.85
C LYS A 24 13.47 -25.20 22.36
N ASP A 25 12.73 -25.92 21.52
CA ASP A 25 12.71 -25.69 20.08
C ASP A 25 12.10 -24.34 19.71
N THR A 26 11.07 -23.90 20.42
CA THR A 26 10.48 -22.56 20.22
C THR A 26 11.45 -21.45 20.63
N LYS A 27 12.24 -21.63 21.70
CA LYS A 27 13.32 -20.69 22.08
C LYS A 27 14.42 -20.62 21.03
N ASN A 28 14.87 -21.76 20.50
CA ASN A 28 15.91 -21.81 19.47
C ASN A 28 15.45 -21.10 18.18
N LYS A 29 14.20 -21.35 17.73
CA LYS A 29 13.62 -20.65 16.58
C LYS A 29 13.49 -19.14 16.82
N HIS A 30 13.15 -18.72 18.04
CA HIS A 30 13.12 -17.29 18.40
C HIS A 30 14.50 -16.64 18.34
N GLN A 31 15.54 -17.35 18.80
CA GLN A 31 16.92 -16.86 18.74
C GLN A 31 17.42 -16.78 17.30
N GLU A 32 17.07 -17.75 16.46
CA GLU A 32 17.39 -17.73 15.03
C GLU A 32 16.73 -16.53 14.33
N ILE A 33 15.43 -16.31 14.57
CA ILE A 33 14.70 -15.14 14.06
C ILE A 33 15.32 -13.83 14.55
N ASN A 34 15.71 -13.75 15.83
CA ASN A 34 16.32 -12.54 16.38
C ASN A 34 17.73 -12.32 15.82
N SER A 35 18.51 -13.38 15.59
CA SER A 35 19.83 -13.28 14.97
C SER A 35 19.74 -12.88 13.49
N LEU A 36 18.75 -13.38 12.76
CA LEU A 36 18.44 -12.99 11.38
C LEU A 36 17.98 -11.53 11.31
N LYS A 37 17.12 -11.09 12.24
CA LYS A 37 16.75 -9.66 12.37
C LYS A 37 17.96 -8.78 12.63
N LYS A 38 18.83 -9.18 13.57
CA LYS A 38 20.04 -8.43 13.92
C LYS A 38 21.06 -8.39 12.78
N ARG A 39 21.20 -9.46 12.00
CA ARG A 39 22.01 -9.48 10.77
C ARG A 39 21.42 -8.59 9.68
N LEU A 40 20.09 -8.59 9.52
CA LEU A 40 19.40 -7.69 8.59
C LEU A 40 19.58 -6.21 8.99
N GLU A 41 19.56 -5.91 10.28
CA GLU A 41 19.81 -4.57 10.84
C GLU A 41 21.26 -4.11 10.66
N ASN A 42 22.24 -5.02 10.80
CA ASN A 42 23.66 -4.69 10.71
C ASN A 42 24.20 -4.63 9.27
N THR A 43 23.60 -5.38 8.33
CA THR A 43 23.97 -5.31 6.90
C THR A 43 23.35 -4.09 6.21
N SER A 44 22.40 -3.41 6.86
CA SER A 44 21.70 -2.25 6.31
C SER A 44 22.13 -0.98 7.05
N SER A 45 23.19 -0.32 6.57
CA SER A 45 23.32 1.13 6.72
C SER A 45 22.01 1.77 6.21
N LYS A 46 21.19 2.26 7.16
CA LYS A 46 19.82 2.78 7.02
C LYS A 46 19.48 3.32 5.62
N PRO A 47 18.47 2.75 4.98
CA PRO A 47 17.17 3.43 4.93
C PRO A 47 16.15 2.64 5.74
N LEU A 48 15.20 3.32 6.39
CA LEU A 48 14.10 2.67 7.10
C LEU A 48 13.48 1.63 6.17
N SER A 49 13.44 0.37 6.63
CA SER A 49 12.80 -0.69 5.87
C SER A 49 11.39 -0.22 5.49
N ALA A 50 11.04 -0.30 4.19
CA ALA A 50 9.74 0.13 3.69
C ALA A 50 8.59 -0.41 4.56
N THR A 51 8.77 -1.58 5.17
CA THR A 51 7.89 -2.22 6.15
C THR A 51 7.73 -1.46 7.48
N GLN A 52 8.76 -0.82 8.02
CA GLN A 52 8.64 0.04 9.22
C GLN A 52 7.99 1.39 8.88
N PHE A 53 8.25 1.94 7.69
CA PHE A 53 7.55 3.13 7.19
C PHE A 53 6.05 2.85 6.94
N LEU A 54 5.74 1.69 6.34
CA LEU A 54 4.38 1.17 6.13
C LEU A 54 3.60 0.96 7.45
N LYS A 55 4.30 0.66 8.55
CA LYS A 55 3.68 0.45 9.87
C LYS A 55 3.52 1.74 10.67
N ALA A 56 4.32 2.78 10.37
CA ALA A 56 4.32 4.07 11.05
C ALA A 56 3.48 5.14 10.34
N GLN A 57 3.33 5.08 9.01
CA GLN A 57 2.42 5.95 8.28
C GLN A 57 1.00 5.39 8.30
N ARG A 58 0.09 6.15 8.92
CA ARG A 58 -1.37 5.98 8.79
C ARG A 58 -1.68 5.76 7.30
N LYS A 59 -2.55 4.81 6.96
CA LYS A 59 -2.98 4.43 5.58
C LYS A 59 -3.38 5.60 4.64
N ASN A 60 -3.45 6.83 5.15
CA ASN A 60 -3.87 8.05 4.46
C ASN A 60 -2.82 9.16 4.48
N PHE A 61 -1.55 8.90 4.81
CA PHE A 61 -0.52 9.94 4.71
C PHE A 61 -0.33 10.30 3.23
N ARG A 62 -0.60 11.57 2.91
CA ARG A 62 -0.50 12.12 1.56
C ARG A 62 0.74 12.98 1.46
N ILE A 63 1.55 12.67 0.47
CA ILE A 63 2.73 13.44 0.11
C ILE A 63 2.30 14.30 -1.08
N LYS A 64 2.42 15.61 -0.94
CA LYS A 64 2.25 16.51 -2.10
C LYS A 64 3.20 16.06 -3.19
N VAL A 65 2.89 16.20 -4.46
CA VAL A 65 3.88 16.03 -5.53
C VAL A 65 3.68 17.19 -6.49
N TYR A 66 4.76 17.70 -7.05
CA TYR A 66 4.71 18.87 -7.94
C TYR A 66 5.25 18.45 -9.29
N ASN A 67 4.59 18.89 -10.36
CA ASN A 67 4.99 18.65 -11.75
C ASN A 67 5.06 17.15 -12.10
N VAL A 68 4.15 16.35 -11.57
CA VAL A 68 4.03 14.93 -11.93
C VAL A 68 2.82 14.78 -12.85
N PRO A 69 3.02 14.62 -14.17
CA PRO A 69 1.93 14.45 -15.10
C PRO A 69 1.27 13.09 -14.91
N ILE A 70 -0.04 13.06 -15.13
CA ILE A 70 -0.87 11.86 -15.09
C ILE A 70 -1.79 11.82 -16.30
N GLU A 71 -1.88 10.64 -16.90
CA GLU A 71 -2.89 10.31 -17.91
C GLU A 71 -3.95 9.42 -17.26
N LEU A 72 -5.21 9.78 -17.41
CA LEU A 72 -6.37 9.02 -16.96
C LEU A 72 -7.19 8.61 -18.18
N THR A 73 -7.47 7.32 -18.31
CA THR A 73 -8.37 6.77 -19.33
C THR A 73 -9.63 6.23 -18.68
N ILE A 74 -10.80 6.69 -19.11
CA ILE A 74 -12.07 6.19 -18.58
C ILE A 74 -12.33 4.79 -19.15
N THR A 75 -12.44 3.79 -18.28
CA THR A 75 -12.67 2.40 -18.69
C THR A 75 -14.14 2.02 -18.57
N LYS A 76 -14.83 2.55 -17.56
CA LYS A 76 -16.25 2.24 -17.34
C LYS A 76 -16.98 3.42 -16.70
N CYS A 77 -18.27 3.50 -17.00
CA CYS A 77 -19.17 4.51 -16.49
C CYS A 77 -20.55 3.88 -16.24
N ASP A 78 -21.07 4.04 -15.03
CA ASP A 78 -22.37 3.45 -14.64
C ASP A 78 -23.58 4.20 -15.24
N ASN A 79 -23.36 5.33 -15.92
CA ASN A 79 -24.43 6.12 -16.53
C ASN A 79 -24.50 5.88 -18.06
N PRO A 80 -25.61 5.32 -18.59
CA PRO A 80 -25.79 5.08 -20.02
C PRO A 80 -25.59 6.32 -20.89
N LYS A 81 -25.98 7.50 -20.41
CA LYS A 81 -25.86 8.76 -21.16
C LYS A 81 -24.41 9.21 -21.34
N LEU A 82 -23.49 8.67 -20.53
CA LEU A 82 -22.09 9.06 -20.49
C LEU A 82 -21.16 7.96 -21.03
N GLN A 83 -21.70 6.89 -21.62
CA GLN A 83 -20.89 5.82 -22.22
C GLN A 83 -19.96 6.33 -23.34
N LYS A 84 -20.30 7.44 -24.00
CA LYS A 84 -19.43 8.12 -24.99
C LYS A 84 -18.10 8.61 -24.40
N LEU A 85 -17.98 8.69 -23.08
CA LEU A 85 -16.74 9.07 -22.40
C LEU A 85 -15.78 7.88 -22.21
N ILE A 86 -16.25 6.64 -22.41
CA ILE A 86 -15.39 5.45 -22.31
C ILE A 86 -14.31 5.53 -23.40
N GLY A 87 -13.06 5.23 -23.01
CA GLY A 87 -11.86 5.36 -23.85
C GLY A 87 -11.31 6.78 -23.93
N LYS A 88 -11.99 7.78 -23.37
CA LYS A 88 -11.49 9.16 -23.35
C LYS A 88 -10.30 9.28 -22.41
N LYS A 89 -9.24 9.90 -22.92
CA LYS A 89 -8.03 10.27 -22.17
C LYS A 89 -8.16 11.68 -21.60
N ILE A 90 -7.75 11.83 -20.36
CA ILE A 90 -7.74 13.08 -19.61
C ILE A 90 -6.33 13.23 -19.04
N ASN A 91 -5.70 14.36 -19.34
CA ASN A 91 -4.39 14.69 -18.83
C ASN A 91 -4.52 15.69 -17.67
N GLY A 92 -3.55 15.66 -16.78
CA GLY A 92 -3.46 16.57 -15.66
C GLY A 92 -2.18 16.38 -14.88
N ASP A 93 -2.12 17.01 -13.72
CA ASP A 93 -0.98 16.90 -12.81
C ASP A 93 -1.43 16.38 -11.45
N ILE A 94 -0.61 15.54 -10.84
CA ILE A 94 -0.85 15.06 -9.47
C ILE A 94 -0.50 16.19 -8.50
N GLU A 95 -1.41 16.50 -7.58
CA GLU A 95 -1.23 17.48 -6.50
C GLU A 95 -0.75 16.79 -5.21
N ASP A 96 -1.35 15.65 -4.87
CA ASP A 96 -0.93 14.81 -3.76
C ASP A 96 -1.17 13.33 -4.05
N ILE A 97 -0.38 12.47 -3.41
CA ILE A 97 -0.46 11.02 -3.57
C ILE A 97 -0.23 10.31 -2.23
N SER A 98 -0.90 9.18 -2.07
CA SER A 98 -0.77 8.25 -0.95
C SER A 98 -0.79 6.81 -1.47
N LEU A 99 -0.73 5.83 -0.57
CA LEU A 99 -0.86 4.42 -0.93
C LEU A 99 -2.28 4.03 -1.38
N SER A 100 -3.31 4.77 -0.97
CA SER A 100 -4.70 4.42 -1.26
C SER A 100 -5.31 5.21 -2.42
N GLY A 101 -4.62 6.24 -2.89
CA GLY A 101 -5.16 7.12 -3.91
C GLY A 101 -4.34 8.40 -4.07
N LEU A 102 -4.81 9.25 -4.99
CA LEU A 102 -4.18 10.52 -5.32
C LEU A 102 -5.21 11.61 -5.56
N LYS A 103 -4.75 12.86 -5.52
CA LYS A 103 -5.49 14.03 -6.00
C LYS A 103 -4.77 14.54 -7.25
N PHE A 104 -5.51 14.74 -8.33
CA PHE A 104 -4.97 15.34 -9.55
C PHE A 104 -5.82 16.54 -9.99
N ILE A 105 -5.20 17.45 -10.73
CA ILE A 105 -5.82 18.65 -11.30
C ILE A 105 -5.88 18.54 -12.82
N SER A 106 -6.99 18.97 -13.40
CA SER A 106 -7.17 19.01 -14.85
C SER A 106 -8.14 20.12 -15.25
N GLU A 107 -7.99 20.62 -16.47
CA GLU A 107 -8.97 21.53 -17.09
C GLU A 107 -10.24 20.80 -17.53
N PHE A 108 -10.18 19.46 -17.64
CA PHE A 108 -11.30 18.68 -18.13
C PHE A 108 -12.36 18.46 -17.04
N SER A 109 -13.61 18.85 -17.32
CA SER A 109 -14.74 18.73 -16.39
C SER A 109 -15.53 17.43 -16.59
N LEU A 110 -15.51 16.55 -15.59
CA LEU A 110 -16.31 15.35 -15.48
C LEU A 110 -17.50 15.56 -14.53
N PRO A 111 -18.66 14.92 -14.82
CA PRO A 111 -19.82 14.97 -13.94
C PRO A 111 -19.66 14.02 -12.75
N ILE A 112 -19.52 14.55 -11.54
CA ILE A 112 -19.18 13.75 -10.34
C ILE A 112 -20.26 12.78 -9.83
N LYS A 113 -21.53 12.99 -10.17
CA LYS A 113 -22.63 12.14 -9.65
C LYS A 113 -22.58 10.69 -10.16
N VAL A 114 -21.58 10.36 -10.98
CA VAL A 114 -21.43 9.08 -11.65
C VAL A 114 -20.10 8.48 -11.23
N LYS A 115 -20.13 7.19 -10.90
CA LYS A 115 -18.92 6.42 -10.64
C LYS A 115 -18.22 6.15 -11.97
N PHE A 116 -16.96 6.56 -12.05
CA PHE A 116 -16.08 6.24 -13.17
C PHE A 116 -14.99 5.29 -12.67
N GLU A 117 -14.89 4.13 -13.31
CA GLU A 117 -13.68 3.32 -13.25
C GLU A 117 -12.74 3.85 -14.34
N THR A 118 -11.47 3.95 -13.98
CA THR A 118 -10.46 4.61 -14.78
C THR A 118 -9.14 3.86 -14.67
N ASP A 119 -8.39 3.79 -15.75
CA ASP A 119 -6.99 3.39 -15.71
C ASP A 119 -6.13 4.64 -15.70
N ILE A 120 -5.29 4.76 -14.68
CA ILE A 120 -4.35 5.87 -14.56
C ILE A 120 -2.92 5.42 -14.85
N MET A 121 -2.17 6.30 -15.48
CA MET A 121 -0.76 6.13 -15.77
C MET A 121 0.01 7.37 -15.34
N PHE A 122 1.04 7.18 -14.52
CA PHE A 122 1.95 8.25 -14.12
C PHE A 122 3.35 7.70 -13.86
N PHE A 123 4.32 8.61 -13.79
CA PHE A 123 5.69 8.29 -13.43
C PHE A 123 6.04 8.95 -12.10
N LEU A 124 6.60 8.18 -11.17
CA LEU A 124 7.09 8.70 -9.91
C LEU A 124 8.50 8.14 -9.68
N LYS A 125 9.49 9.02 -9.53
CA LYS A 125 10.91 8.64 -9.33
C LYS A 125 11.43 7.65 -10.38
N ASN A 126 11.12 7.90 -11.65
CA ASN A 126 11.46 7.08 -12.82
C ASN A 126 10.78 5.69 -12.84
N GLU A 127 9.84 5.43 -11.94
CA GLU A 127 9.02 4.22 -11.96
C GLU A 127 7.65 4.53 -12.57
N GLN A 128 7.22 3.69 -13.51
CA GLN A 128 5.91 3.80 -14.13
C GLN A 128 4.87 3.04 -13.32
N PHE A 129 3.76 3.72 -13.02
CA PHE A 129 2.60 3.13 -12.37
C PHE A 129 1.44 3.10 -13.35
N LYS A 130 0.83 1.92 -13.51
CA LYS A 130 -0.43 1.71 -14.21
C LYS A 130 -1.40 1.06 -13.23
N ILE A 131 -2.44 1.79 -12.84
CA ILE A 131 -3.31 1.41 -11.73
C ILE A 131 -4.76 1.64 -12.16
N THR A 132 -5.62 0.64 -11.94
CA THR A 132 -7.07 0.83 -12.06
C THR A 132 -7.58 1.53 -10.81
N ALA A 133 -8.45 2.50 -11.00
CA ALA A 133 -8.83 3.44 -9.97
C ALA A 133 -10.24 3.99 -10.16
N LEU A 134 -10.85 4.42 -9.05
CA LEU A 134 -12.17 5.00 -9.01
C LEU A 134 -12.10 6.50 -8.81
N LEU A 135 -12.86 7.25 -9.61
CA LEU A 135 -13.09 8.67 -9.37
C LEU A 135 -14.09 8.83 -8.22
N VAL A 136 -13.64 9.39 -7.09
CA VAL A 136 -14.44 9.45 -5.86
C VAL A 136 -14.94 10.86 -5.51
N ARG A 137 -14.20 11.91 -5.91
CA ARG A 137 -14.58 13.31 -5.63
C ARG A 137 -14.03 14.30 -6.67
N LYS A 138 -14.59 15.50 -6.69
CA LYS A 138 -14.37 16.62 -7.62
C LYS A 138 -14.49 17.88 -6.78
N GLU A 139 -13.52 18.75 -6.91
CA GLU A 139 -13.46 20.04 -6.25
C GLU A 139 -13.22 21.08 -7.33
N GLU A 140 -14.12 22.05 -7.42
CA GLU A 140 -14.00 23.15 -8.37
C GLU A 140 -13.29 24.30 -7.67
N HIS A 141 -12.17 24.74 -8.24
CA HIS A 141 -11.45 25.89 -7.70
C HIS A 141 -12.11 27.17 -8.22
N ILE A 142 -12.49 28.06 -7.30
CA ILE A 142 -13.16 29.32 -7.65
C ILE A 142 -12.20 30.29 -8.36
N LYS A 143 -10.89 30.21 -8.04
CA LYS A 143 -9.88 31.17 -8.50
C LYS A 143 -9.14 30.74 -9.76
N GLU A 144 -9.10 29.44 -10.03
CA GLU A 144 -8.36 28.86 -11.15
C GLU A 144 -9.33 28.01 -11.95
N LYS A 145 -9.29 28.06 -13.29
CA LYS A 145 -10.15 27.23 -14.18
C LYS A 145 -9.79 25.73 -14.12
N LEU A 146 -9.15 25.29 -13.05
CA LEU A 146 -8.70 23.93 -12.81
C LEU A 146 -9.67 23.23 -11.89
N ILE A 147 -9.87 21.95 -12.17
CA ILE A 147 -10.74 21.07 -11.41
C ILE A 147 -9.85 20.03 -10.75
N SER A 148 -9.95 19.92 -9.43
CA SER A 148 -9.31 18.84 -8.69
C SER A 148 -10.21 17.62 -8.63
N TYR A 149 -9.62 16.45 -8.75
CA TYR A 149 -10.30 15.18 -8.61
C TYR A 149 -9.57 14.31 -7.59
N GLY A 150 -10.33 13.69 -6.70
CA GLY A 150 -9.82 12.62 -5.86
C GLY A 150 -10.05 11.28 -6.53
N ILE A 151 -8.97 10.51 -6.65
CA ILE A 151 -8.97 9.15 -7.17
C ILE A 151 -8.61 8.19 -6.03
N GLN A 152 -9.34 7.09 -5.95
CA GLN A 152 -9.02 5.97 -5.07
C GLN A 152 -8.47 4.83 -5.91
N PHE A 153 -7.31 4.30 -5.55
CA PHE A 153 -6.76 3.12 -6.23
C PHE A 153 -7.60 1.90 -5.91
N GLU A 154 -7.88 1.09 -6.92
CA GLU A 154 -8.45 -0.23 -6.72
C GLU A 154 -7.35 -1.24 -6.33
N LYS A 155 -7.67 -2.54 -6.35
CA LYS A 155 -6.77 -3.62 -5.93
C LYS A 155 -5.43 -3.57 -6.68
N MET A 156 -4.44 -2.94 -6.06
CA MET A 156 -3.04 -3.05 -6.48
C MET A 156 -2.48 -4.41 -6.08
N SER A 157 -1.57 -4.95 -6.88
CA SER A 157 -0.78 -6.10 -6.44
C SER A 157 0.14 -5.70 -5.27
N TYR A 158 0.46 -6.64 -4.39
CA TYR A 158 1.40 -6.41 -3.28
C TYR A 158 2.76 -5.86 -3.78
N LYS A 159 3.20 -6.30 -4.97
CA LYS A 159 4.41 -5.79 -5.62
C LYS A 159 4.29 -4.31 -5.97
N GLN A 160 3.19 -3.91 -6.63
CA GLN A 160 2.94 -2.52 -6.99
C GLN A 160 2.78 -1.62 -5.77
N GLU A 161 2.03 -2.06 -4.74
CA GLU A 161 1.86 -1.32 -3.49
C GLU A 161 3.21 -1.09 -2.80
N LYS A 162 4.06 -2.12 -2.73
CA LYS A 162 5.41 -2.00 -2.16
C LYS A 162 6.29 -1.05 -2.98
N GLN A 163 6.23 -1.11 -4.31
CA GLN A 163 6.98 -0.20 -5.19
C GLN A 163 6.54 1.25 -4.96
N LEU A 164 5.23 1.50 -4.93
CA LEU A 164 4.70 2.83 -4.66
C LEU A 164 5.13 3.32 -3.28
N ALA A 165 5.08 2.49 -2.25
CA ALA A 165 5.52 2.84 -0.90
C ALA A 165 6.99 3.27 -0.86
N VAL A 166 7.87 2.53 -1.56
CA VAL A 166 9.29 2.88 -1.65
C VAL A 166 9.48 4.21 -2.39
N SER A 167 8.78 4.41 -3.51
CA SER A 167 8.86 5.64 -4.29
C SER A 167 8.35 6.86 -3.53
N LEU A 168 7.25 6.72 -2.80
CA LEU A 168 6.73 7.74 -1.89
C LEU A 168 7.73 8.07 -0.77
N HIS A 169 8.35 7.06 -0.16
CA HIS A 169 9.35 7.28 0.88
C HIS A 169 10.57 8.05 0.36
N LYS A 170 11.04 7.75 -0.85
CA LYS A 170 12.13 8.49 -1.51
C LYS A 170 11.75 9.95 -1.71
N VAL A 171 10.55 10.23 -2.26
CA VAL A 171 10.04 11.59 -2.43
C VAL A 171 10.00 12.36 -1.11
N GLU A 172 9.54 11.72 -0.03
CA GLU A 172 9.44 12.35 1.28
C GLU A 172 10.81 12.63 1.91
N THR A 173 11.77 11.73 1.72
CA THR A 173 13.12 11.86 2.31
C THR A 173 13.92 12.97 1.63
N GLU A 174 13.78 13.13 0.31
CA GLU A 174 14.46 14.20 -0.43
C GLU A 174 13.90 15.61 -0.16
N ARG A 175 12.74 15.71 0.50
CA ARG A 175 12.14 16.99 0.89
C ARG A 175 12.65 17.53 2.22
N LYS A 176 13.26 16.69 3.04
CA LYS A 176 13.80 17.04 4.35
C LYS A 176 15.26 17.41 4.22
#